data_AF-A0A0F7VUH2-F1
#
_entry.id   AF-A0A0F7VUH2-F1
#
_cell.length_a   1.000
_cell.length_b   1.000
_cell.length_c   1.000
_cell.angle_alpha   90.00
_cell.angle_beta   90.00
_cell.angle_gamma   90.00
#
_symmetry.space_group_name_H-M   'P 1'
#
loop_
_entity.id
_entity.type
_entity.pdbx_description
1 polymer ?
#
loop_
_entity_poly.entity_id
_entity_poly.type
_entity_poly.pdbx_seq_one_letter_code
_entity_poly.pdbx_strand_id
1 'polypeptide(L)'
;MTAAGPLLLTALLTALLACAAYTAAAARLRRRGDAWPWWRQACCWLAGTVFVAGAALPWQTWLPPFTGHMAAHLAVGMVAPLPAVLARPVTLALRVLPVPGRRALLAVLHSRPAAVLACPPVAAALDIGGLWLLYRAPVPPQWHHSPWLYVHLFAAGWLFTFAVLAVDPLRHRTGLALRAGTLLAAAAAHAVLAKTLWAAGPPGTGYAPADLHRAAPLMYYGGDAVEIALAVALACQWYRAQGRALARRSRPARPHNPGRGGVPGPVPPERASRPLRPSDHRPRHQEASR
;
A
#
# COMPACT_ATOMS: atom_id res chain seq x y z
N MET A 1 -1.31 -33.08 21.01
CA MET A 1 -1.06 -32.75 19.59
C MET A 1 -1.64 -31.37 19.33
N THR A 2 -0.81 -30.34 19.36
CA THR A 2 -1.22 -28.93 19.53
C THR A 2 -1.73 -28.32 18.23
N ALA A 3 -2.84 -27.57 18.30
CA ALA A 3 -3.44 -26.81 17.19
C ALA A 3 -2.50 -25.80 16.48
N ALA A 4 -1.27 -25.61 16.98
CA ALA A 4 -0.21 -24.83 16.36
C ALA A 4 0.34 -25.45 15.06
N GLY A 5 0.35 -26.79 14.93
CA GLY A 5 0.89 -27.48 13.75
C GLY A 5 0.16 -27.14 12.43
N PRO A 6 -1.18 -27.22 12.39
CA PRO A 6 -1.97 -26.85 11.20
C PRO A 6 -1.83 -25.37 10.80
N LEU A 7 -1.72 -24.47 11.76
CA LEU A 7 -1.58 -23.03 11.51
C LEU A 7 -0.19 -22.67 10.97
N LEU A 8 0.86 -23.27 11.54
CA LEU A 8 2.23 -23.15 11.02
C LEU A 8 2.31 -23.64 9.59
N LEU A 9 1.74 -24.82 9.30
CA LEU A 9 1.76 -25.40 7.96
C LEU A 9 0.99 -24.52 6.96
N THR A 10 -0.19 -24.03 7.33
CA THR A 10 -0.97 -23.16 6.42
C THR A 10 -0.30 -21.81 6.20
N ALA A 11 0.26 -21.16 7.23
CA ALA A 11 1.00 -19.91 7.09
C ALA A 11 2.25 -20.10 6.21
N LEU A 12 3.01 -21.18 6.43
CA LEU A 12 4.19 -21.52 5.64
C LEU A 12 3.83 -21.78 4.17
N LEU A 13 2.83 -22.63 3.92
CA LEU A 13 2.40 -22.97 2.56
C LEU A 13 1.88 -21.74 1.82
N THR A 14 1.06 -20.90 2.45
CA THR A 14 0.53 -19.69 1.82
C THR A 14 1.64 -18.67 1.51
N ALA A 15 2.56 -18.43 2.44
CA ALA A 15 3.70 -17.55 2.22
C ALA A 15 4.64 -18.09 1.11
N LEU A 16 4.91 -19.39 1.09
CA LEU A 16 5.74 -20.03 0.08
C LEU A 16 5.09 -19.96 -1.30
N LEU A 17 3.79 -20.24 -1.41
CA LEU A 17 3.03 -20.13 -2.65
C LEU A 17 3.01 -18.68 -3.17
N ALA A 18 2.81 -17.70 -2.29
CA ALA A 18 2.85 -16.29 -2.65
C ALA A 18 4.23 -15.86 -3.15
N CYS A 19 5.31 -16.26 -2.45
CA CYS A 19 6.68 -15.97 -2.85
C CYS A 19 7.04 -16.67 -4.18
N ALA A 20 6.68 -17.94 -4.34
CA ALA A 20 6.88 -18.69 -5.57
C ALA A 20 6.15 -18.04 -6.76
N ALA A 21 4.87 -17.67 -6.58
CA ALA A 21 4.11 -16.96 -7.60
C ALA A 21 4.76 -15.61 -7.96
N TYR A 22 5.23 -14.84 -6.96
CA TYR A 22 5.96 -13.60 -7.19
C TYR A 22 7.25 -13.84 -7.99
N THR A 23 8.05 -14.84 -7.61
CA THR A 23 9.30 -15.16 -8.33
C THR A 23 9.05 -15.59 -9.77
N ALA A 24 8.01 -16.39 -10.01
CA ALA A 24 7.62 -16.84 -11.34
C ALA A 24 7.15 -15.65 -12.21
N ALA A 25 6.34 -14.76 -11.64
CA ALA A 25 5.90 -13.53 -12.30
C ALA A 25 7.08 -12.61 -12.64
N ALA A 26 8.00 -12.39 -11.69
CA ALA A 26 9.21 -11.60 -11.89
C ALA A 26 10.13 -12.23 -12.95
N ALA A 27 10.30 -13.55 -12.95
CA ALA A 27 11.09 -14.27 -13.95
C ALA A 27 10.48 -14.16 -15.35
N ARG A 28 9.15 -14.31 -15.48
CA ARG A 28 8.44 -14.11 -16.76
C ARG A 28 8.65 -12.70 -17.30
N LEU A 29 8.62 -11.69 -16.43
CA LEU A 29 8.84 -10.29 -16.82
C LEU A 29 10.28 -10.07 -17.31
N ARG A 30 11.28 -10.57 -16.57
CA ARG A 30 12.69 -10.50 -16.97
C ARG A 30 12.98 -11.23 -18.29
N ARG A 31 12.36 -12.39 -18.52
CA ARG A 31 12.49 -13.15 -19.77
C ARG A 31 11.93 -12.41 -20.99
N ARG A 32 11.00 -11.46 -20.79
CA ARG A 32 10.48 -10.59 -21.85
C ARG A 32 11.37 -9.37 -22.14
N GLY A 33 12.50 -9.23 -21.43
CA GLY A 33 13.41 -8.10 -21.55
C GLY A 33 13.10 -6.92 -20.62
N ASP A 34 12.06 -7.02 -19.78
CA ASP A 34 11.71 -5.97 -18.83
C ASP A 34 12.65 -6.01 -17.60
N ALA A 35 13.22 -4.85 -17.27
CA ALA A 35 14.05 -4.70 -16.07
C ALA A 35 13.19 -4.75 -14.80
N TRP A 36 13.17 -5.89 -14.10
CA TRP A 36 12.61 -6.03 -12.76
C TRP A 36 13.72 -6.18 -11.70
N PRO A 37 13.88 -5.22 -10.77
CA PRO A 37 14.99 -5.25 -9.81
C PRO A 37 14.93 -6.47 -8.87
N TRP A 38 16.07 -7.14 -8.68
CA TRP A 38 16.20 -8.30 -7.80
C TRP A 38 15.87 -7.99 -6.34
N TRP A 39 16.17 -6.77 -5.87
CA TRP A 39 15.88 -6.36 -4.49
C TRP A 39 14.38 -6.41 -4.16
N ARG A 40 13.48 -6.22 -5.15
CA ARG A 40 12.02 -6.33 -4.93
C ARG A 40 11.61 -7.76 -4.64
N GLN A 41 12.29 -8.72 -5.28
CA GLN A 41 12.12 -10.13 -5.00
C GLN A 41 12.66 -10.46 -3.60
N ALA A 42 13.82 -9.94 -3.23
CA ALA A 42 14.35 -10.09 -1.87
C ALA A 42 13.39 -9.54 -0.81
N CYS A 43 12.78 -8.37 -1.03
CA CYS A 43 11.74 -7.84 -0.14
C CYS A 43 10.51 -8.75 -0.03
N CYS A 44 10.05 -9.35 -1.13
CA CYS A 44 8.92 -10.29 -1.08
C CYS A 44 9.24 -11.51 -0.20
N TRP A 45 10.44 -12.10 -0.36
CA TRP A 45 10.87 -13.22 0.46
C TRP A 45 11.05 -12.83 1.93
N LEU A 46 11.70 -11.68 2.19
CA LEU A 46 11.86 -11.17 3.55
C LEU A 46 10.51 -10.99 4.24
N ALA A 47 9.52 -10.40 3.54
CA ALA A 47 8.18 -10.24 4.06
C ALA A 47 7.52 -11.58 4.43
N GLY A 48 7.61 -12.57 3.53
CA GLY A 48 7.06 -13.91 3.77
C GLY A 48 7.74 -14.61 4.94
N THR A 49 9.08 -14.55 5.02
CA THR A 49 9.85 -15.16 6.12
C THR A 49 9.52 -14.52 7.46
N VAL A 50 9.48 -13.18 7.54
CA VAL A 50 9.14 -12.47 8.78
C VAL A 50 7.70 -12.75 9.19
N PHE A 51 6.75 -12.77 8.25
CA PHE A 51 5.37 -13.10 8.53
C PHE A 51 5.23 -14.50 9.12
N VAL A 52 5.84 -15.52 8.50
CA VAL A 52 5.80 -16.90 8.99
C VAL A 52 6.48 -17.01 10.36
N ALA A 53 7.64 -16.37 10.54
CA ALA A 53 8.33 -16.36 11.83
C ALA A 53 7.46 -15.74 12.93
N GLY A 54 6.87 -14.58 12.65
CA GLY A 54 5.98 -13.88 13.59
C GLY A 54 4.73 -14.69 13.95
N ALA A 55 4.01 -15.20 12.94
CA ALA A 55 2.72 -15.84 13.14
C ALA A 55 2.81 -17.26 13.72
N ALA A 56 3.94 -17.95 13.54
CA ALA A 56 3.98 -19.40 13.72
C ALA A 56 5.13 -19.92 14.60
N LEU A 57 6.12 -19.08 14.97
CA LEU A 57 7.09 -19.49 15.99
C LEU A 57 6.41 -19.61 17.36
N PRO A 58 6.81 -20.59 18.19
CA PRO A 58 6.30 -20.73 19.56
C PRO A 58 7.03 -19.75 20.48
N TRP A 59 6.75 -18.45 20.34
CA TRP A 59 7.39 -17.39 21.12
C TRP A 59 7.32 -17.63 22.63
N GLN A 60 6.19 -18.17 23.10
CA GLN A 60 5.95 -18.50 24.50
C GLN A 60 6.88 -19.57 25.09
N THR A 61 7.62 -20.31 24.26
CA THR A 61 8.64 -21.25 24.74
C THR A 61 9.88 -20.52 25.27
N TRP A 62 10.16 -19.32 24.76
CA TRP A 62 11.39 -18.57 25.01
C TRP A 62 11.14 -17.23 25.71
N LEU A 63 9.93 -16.69 25.57
CA LEU A 63 9.52 -15.39 26.08
C LEU A 63 8.30 -15.55 26.98
N PRO A 64 8.13 -14.65 27.97
CA PRO A 64 6.88 -14.52 28.70
C PRO A 64 5.69 -14.32 27.75
N PRO A 65 4.47 -14.78 28.09
CA PRO A 65 3.34 -14.84 27.17
C PRO A 65 3.02 -13.51 26.47
N PHE A 66 3.00 -12.39 27.20
CA PHE A 66 2.66 -11.10 26.64
C PHE A 66 3.82 -10.52 25.82
N THR A 67 5.06 -10.67 26.29
CA THR A 67 6.27 -10.31 25.54
C THR A 67 6.36 -11.07 24.21
N GLY A 68 6.07 -12.38 24.21
CA GLY A 68 6.03 -13.19 23.00
C GLY A 68 4.94 -12.73 22.03
N HIS A 69 3.77 -12.36 22.55
CA HIS A 69 2.70 -11.77 21.75
C HIS A 69 3.11 -10.43 21.13
N MET A 70 3.82 -9.55 21.86
CA MET A 70 4.36 -8.30 21.31
C MET A 70 5.37 -8.56 20.19
N ALA A 71 6.25 -9.55 20.35
CA ALA A 71 7.23 -9.92 19.32
C ALA A 71 6.52 -10.38 18.03
N ALA A 72 5.52 -11.25 18.17
CA ALA A 72 4.69 -11.69 17.04
C ALA A 72 3.94 -10.51 16.40
N HIS A 73 3.36 -9.62 17.20
CA HIS A 73 2.68 -8.42 16.74
C HIS A 73 3.59 -7.52 15.91
N LEU A 74 4.80 -7.21 16.39
CA LEU A 74 5.75 -6.38 15.66
C LEU A 74 6.18 -7.03 14.35
N ALA A 75 6.51 -8.33 14.39
CA ALA A 75 6.93 -9.06 13.19
C ALA A 75 5.83 -9.07 12.12
N VAL A 76 4.61 -9.43 12.49
CA VAL A 76 3.49 -9.60 11.55
C VAL A 76 2.83 -8.29 11.16
N GLY A 77 2.59 -7.40 12.13
CA GLY A 77 1.83 -6.16 11.96
C GLY A 77 2.66 -4.97 11.47
N MET A 78 3.97 -4.96 11.71
CA MET A 78 4.81 -3.80 11.35
C MET A 78 5.96 -4.17 10.41
N VAL A 79 6.78 -5.16 10.79
CA VAL A 79 8.01 -5.49 10.05
C VAL A 79 7.72 -6.16 8.72
N ALA A 80 6.83 -7.17 8.64
CA ALA A 80 6.53 -7.86 7.38
C ALA A 80 5.80 -7.00 6.33
N PRO A 81 4.86 -6.11 6.70
CA PRO A 81 4.19 -5.20 5.77
C PRO A 81 5.11 -4.28 4.97
N LEU A 82 6.14 -3.71 5.61
CA LEU A 82 7.07 -2.77 4.98
C LEU A 82 7.74 -3.35 3.71
N PRO A 83 8.49 -4.48 3.77
CA PRO A 83 9.06 -5.12 2.59
C PRO A 83 7.99 -5.68 1.64
N ALA A 84 6.82 -6.12 2.15
CA ALA A 84 5.73 -6.59 1.30
C ALA A 84 5.24 -5.50 0.34
N VAL A 85 5.09 -4.26 0.82
CA VAL A 85 4.70 -3.12 -0.01
C VAL A 85 5.84 -2.68 -0.93
N LEU A 86 7.10 -2.67 -0.44
CA LEU A 86 8.27 -2.31 -1.25
C LEU A 86 8.51 -3.27 -2.43
N ALA A 87 8.08 -4.52 -2.31
CA ALA A 87 8.09 -5.49 -3.39
C ALA A 87 7.18 -5.09 -4.58
N ARG A 88 6.26 -4.14 -4.40
CA ARG A 88 5.28 -3.66 -5.42
C ARG A 88 4.50 -4.81 -6.08
N PRO A 89 3.82 -5.65 -5.28
CA PRO A 89 3.10 -6.80 -5.80
C PRO A 89 2.01 -6.41 -6.80
N VAL A 90 1.33 -5.27 -6.58
CA VAL A 90 0.27 -4.78 -7.47
C VAL A 90 0.84 -4.36 -8.82
N THR A 91 1.96 -3.62 -8.85
CA THR A 91 2.64 -3.28 -10.10
C THR A 91 3.09 -4.54 -10.87
N LEU A 92 3.61 -5.55 -10.17
CA LEU A 92 4.02 -6.81 -10.81
C LEU A 92 2.81 -7.53 -11.43
N ALA A 93 1.71 -7.64 -10.68
CA ALA A 93 0.47 -8.24 -11.16
C ALA A 93 -0.05 -7.53 -12.42
N LEU A 94 -0.13 -6.19 -12.40
CA LEU A 94 -0.59 -5.41 -13.55
C LEU A 94 0.28 -5.59 -14.82
N ARG A 95 1.57 -5.88 -14.66
CA ARG A 95 2.51 -6.10 -15.78
C ARG A 95 2.47 -7.52 -16.34
N VAL A 96 2.13 -8.51 -15.52
CA VAL A 96 2.16 -9.93 -15.91
C VAL A 96 0.77 -10.45 -16.32
N LEU A 97 -0.31 -9.90 -15.76
CA LEU A 97 -1.67 -10.37 -16.04
C LEU A 97 -2.09 -10.07 -17.50
N PRO A 98 -2.84 -10.98 -18.13
CA PRO A 98 -3.46 -10.73 -19.43
C PRO A 98 -4.50 -9.60 -19.32
N VAL A 99 -4.90 -9.03 -20.45
CA VAL A 99 -5.84 -7.89 -20.54
C VAL A 99 -7.10 -8.04 -19.64
N PRO A 100 -7.84 -9.16 -19.64
CA PRO A 100 -9.01 -9.30 -18.77
C PRO A 100 -8.66 -9.21 -17.28
N GLY A 101 -7.61 -9.92 -16.83
CA GLY A 101 -7.17 -9.87 -15.44
C GLY A 101 -6.66 -8.48 -15.04
N ARG A 102 -5.94 -7.79 -15.94
CA ARG A 102 -5.48 -6.42 -15.71
C ARG A 102 -6.65 -5.44 -15.58
N ARG A 103 -7.70 -5.58 -16.41
CA ARG A 103 -8.92 -4.77 -16.31
C ARG A 103 -9.66 -5.01 -15.00
N ALA A 104 -9.82 -6.27 -14.59
CA ALA A 104 -10.46 -6.62 -13.33
C ALA A 104 -9.69 -6.04 -12.12
N LEU A 105 -8.37 -6.19 -12.11
CA LEU A 105 -7.53 -5.64 -11.03
C LEU A 105 -7.61 -4.11 -10.97
N LEU A 106 -7.57 -3.42 -12.12
CA LEU A 106 -7.76 -1.97 -12.18
C LEU A 106 -9.17 -1.56 -11.72
N ALA A 107 -10.21 -2.31 -12.06
CA ALA A 107 -11.57 -2.03 -11.61
C ALA A 107 -11.68 -2.07 -10.07
N VAL A 108 -11.05 -3.07 -9.44
CA VAL A 108 -10.97 -3.17 -7.97
C VAL A 108 -10.18 -2.00 -7.39
N LEU A 109 -8.98 -1.72 -7.91
CA LEU A 109 -8.12 -0.62 -7.40
C LEU A 109 -8.73 0.77 -7.60
N HIS A 110 -9.60 0.94 -8.60
CA HIS A 110 -10.29 2.19 -8.87
C HIS A 110 -11.68 2.28 -8.24
N SER A 111 -12.10 1.26 -7.49
CA SER A 111 -13.37 1.27 -6.78
C SER A 111 -13.37 2.30 -5.64
N ARG A 112 -14.55 2.83 -5.30
CA ARG A 112 -14.73 3.72 -4.14
C ARG A 112 -14.21 3.11 -2.82
N PRO A 113 -14.52 1.85 -2.46
CA PRO A 113 -14.00 1.27 -1.22
C PRO A 113 -12.47 1.18 -1.23
N ALA A 114 -11.84 0.82 -2.34
CA ALA A 114 -10.37 0.81 -2.44
C ALA A 114 -9.77 2.21 -2.26
N ALA A 115 -10.41 3.25 -2.81
CA ALA A 115 -9.98 4.63 -2.65
C ALA A 115 -10.10 5.12 -1.19
N VAL A 116 -11.16 4.73 -0.49
CA VAL A 116 -11.35 5.04 0.94
C VAL A 116 -10.32 4.32 1.80
N LEU A 117 -10.12 3.01 1.58
CA LEU A 117 -9.15 2.21 2.33
C LEU A 117 -7.71 2.65 2.08
N ALA A 118 -7.38 3.10 0.87
CA ALA A 118 -6.06 3.61 0.53
C ALA A 118 -5.82 5.07 1.02
N CYS A 119 -6.81 5.69 1.67
CA CYS A 119 -6.63 6.99 2.32
C CYS A 119 -5.80 6.82 3.60
N PRO A 120 -4.65 7.49 3.77
CA PRO A 120 -3.76 7.25 4.90
C PRO A 120 -4.43 7.35 6.28
N PRO A 121 -5.25 8.39 6.59
CA PRO A 121 -5.95 8.46 7.86
C PRO A 121 -6.88 7.27 8.13
N VAL A 122 -7.57 6.76 7.10
CA VAL A 122 -8.46 5.60 7.23
C VAL A 122 -7.65 4.34 7.48
N ALA A 123 -6.57 4.14 6.72
CA ALA A 123 -5.68 3.01 6.92
C ALA A 123 -5.04 3.02 8.32
N ALA A 124 -4.62 4.20 8.81
CA ALA A 124 -4.09 4.38 10.15
C ALA A 124 -5.14 4.12 11.24
N ALA A 125 -6.39 4.56 11.02
CA ALA A 125 -7.48 4.28 11.95
C ALA A 125 -7.80 2.78 12.02
N LEU A 126 -7.74 2.04 10.91
CA LEU A 126 -7.92 0.59 10.92
C LEU A 126 -6.77 -0.14 11.61
N ASP A 127 -5.54 0.35 11.44
CA ASP A 127 -4.33 -0.24 12.02
C ASP A 127 -4.19 0.10 13.51
N ILE A 128 -3.96 1.37 13.82
CA ILE A 128 -3.79 1.85 15.21
C ILE A 128 -5.08 1.76 16.00
N GLY A 129 -6.23 2.06 15.40
CA GLY A 129 -7.51 1.96 16.10
C GLY A 129 -7.87 0.51 16.42
N GLY A 130 -7.61 -0.43 15.52
CA GLY A 130 -7.75 -1.86 15.78
C GLY A 130 -6.84 -2.32 16.91
N LEU A 131 -5.60 -1.82 16.93
CA LEU A 131 -4.63 -2.11 17.99
C LEU A 131 -5.05 -1.57 19.36
N TRP A 132 -5.53 -0.33 19.40
CA TRP A 132 -6.06 0.29 20.62
C TRP A 132 -7.27 -0.48 21.15
N LEU A 133 -8.20 -0.86 20.26
CA LEU A 133 -9.36 -1.65 20.64
C LEU A 133 -8.92 -3.00 21.22
N LEU A 134 -7.98 -3.69 20.59
CA LEU A 134 -7.47 -4.98 21.05
C LEU A 134 -6.89 -4.92 22.46
N TYR A 135 -6.13 -3.86 22.79
CA TYR A 135 -5.43 -3.81 24.08
C TYR A 135 -6.15 -3.04 25.17
N ARG A 136 -7.09 -2.16 24.84
CA ARG A 136 -7.76 -1.28 25.83
C ARG A 136 -9.25 -1.58 25.98
N ALA A 137 -9.89 -2.26 25.02
CA ALA A 137 -11.25 -2.75 25.20
C ALA A 137 -11.24 -4.11 25.92
N PRO A 138 -12.35 -4.51 26.58
CA PRO A 138 -12.49 -5.82 27.20
C PRO A 138 -12.72 -6.91 26.14
N VAL A 139 -11.71 -7.13 25.28
CA VAL A 139 -11.75 -8.16 24.25
C VAL A 139 -11.48 -9.52 24.92
N PRO A 140 -12.23 -10.59 24.58
CA PRO A 140 -12.01 -11.89 25.19
C PRO A 140 -10.58 -12.42 24.92
N PRO A 141 -9.88 -13.01 25.90
CA PRO A 141 -8.48 -13.43 25.78
C PRO A 141 -8.17 -14.35 24.59
N GLN A 142 -9.16 -15.15 24.18
CA GLN A 142 -9.08 -16.07 23.04
C GLN A 142 -8.82 -15.38 21.69
N TRP A 143 -9.19 -14.10 21.55
CA TRP A 143 -8.94 -13.35 20.31
C TRP A 143 -7.46 -13.02 20.12
N HIS A 144 -6.69 -12.85 21.21
CA HIS A 144 -5.25 -12.58 21.15
C HIS A 144 -4.43 -13.72 20.54
N HIS A 145 -4.99 -14.92 20.51
CA HIS A 145 -4.32 -16.13 19.99
C HIS A 145 -4.99 -16.66 18.71
N SER A 146 -5.98 -15.93 18.19
CA SER A 146 -6.70 -16.34 16.99
C SER A 146 -5.82 -16.16 15.75
N PRO A 147 -5.75 -17.13 14.82
CA PRO A 147 -5.03 -16.97 13.56
C PRO A 147 -5.57 -15.80 12.73
N TRP A 148 -6.85 -15.48 12.89
CA TRP A 148 -7.49 -14.34 12.24
C TRP A 148 -6.94 -13.01 12.72
N LEU A 149 -6.42 -12.94 13.94
CA LEU A 149 -5.77 -11.74 14.45
C LEU A 149 -4.48 -11.45 13.68
N TYR A 150 -3.63 -12.45 13.44
CA TYR A 150 -2.40 -12.27 12.66
C TYR A 150 -2.69 -11.87 11.22
N VAL A 151 -3.73 -12.44 10.61
CA VAL A 151 -4.21 -12.03 9.28
C VAL A 151 -4.66 -10.57 9.30
N HIS A 152 -5.44 -10.16 10.30
CA HIS A 152 -5.90 -8.79 10.45
C HIS A 152 -4.73 -7.82 10.69
N LEU A 153 -3.81 -8.12 11.61
CA LEU A 153 -2.62 -7.31 11.89
C LEU A 153 -1.78 -7.10 10.63
N PHE A 154 -1.50 -8.17 9.88
CA PHE A 154 -0.75 -8.05 8.63
C PHE A 154 -1.52 -7.25 7.59
N ALA A 155 -2.83 -7.48 7.43
CA ALA A 155 -3.64 -6.77 6.45
C ALA A 155 -3.76 -5.28 6.76
N ALA A 156 -3.95 -4.92 8.03
CA ALA A 156 -4.03 -3.54 8.50
C ALA A 156 -2.68 -2.82 8.34
N GLY A 157 -1.59 -3.42 8.80
CA GLY A 157 -0.25 -2.87 8.64
C GLY A 157 0.19 -2.78 7.18
N TRP A 158 -0.19 -3.75 6.35
CA TRP A 158 0.03 -3.71 4.90
C TRP A 158 -0.75 -2.57 4.25
N LEU A 159 -2.01 -2.39 4.62
CA LEU A 159 -2.85 -1.32 4.10
C LEU A 159 -2.32 0.06 4.53
N PHE A 160 -1.93 0.22 5.79
CA PHE A 160 -1.32 1.45 6.31
C PHE A 160 -0.02 1.78 5.58
N THR A 161 0.90 0.82 5.51
CA THR A 161 2.16 0.98 4.76
C THR A 161 1.90 1.31 3.28
N PHE A 162 0.93 0.64 2.66
CA PHE A 162 0.55 0.86 1.27
C PHE A 162 0.01 2.27 1.03
N ALA A 163 -0.88 2.75 1.91
CA ALA A 163 -1.44 4.10 1.86
C ALA A 163 -0.37 5.18 2.11
N VAL A 164 0.53 4.94 3.09
CA VAL A 164 1.60 5.87 3.44
C VAL A 164 2.69 5.92 2.38
N LEU A 165 3.08 4.80 1.74
CA LEU A 165 4.12 4.80 0.72
C LEU A 165 3.61 5.05 -0.70
N ALA A 166 2.35 4.72 -1.02
CA ALA A 166 1.74 4.94 -2.33
C ALA A 166 2.67 4.57 -3.52
N VAL A 167 3.42 3.45 -3.38
CA VAL A 167 4.41 3.00 -4.38
C VAL A 167 3.77 2.42 -5.63
N ASP A 168 2.57 1.85 -5.49
CA ASP A 168 1.80 1.26 -6.56
C ASP A 168 0.88 2.30 -7.24
N PRO A 169 0.42 2.03 -8.48
CA PRO A 169 -0.42 2.97 -9.21
C PRO A 169 -1.82 3.06 -8.58
N LEU A 170 -2.07 4.15 -7.85
CA LEU A 170 -3.39 4.53 -7.36
C LEU A 170 -3.92 5.72 -8.16
N ARG A 171 -5.23 5.72 -8.43
CA ARG A 171 -5.93 6.82 -9.14
C ARG A 171 -5.77 8.15 -8.41
N HIS A 172 -5.86 8.13 -7.08
CA HIS A 172 -5.72 9.31 -6.24
C HIS A 172 -4.48 9.14 -5.37
N ARG A 173 -3.43 9.91 -5.68
CA ARG A 173 -2.26 10.00 -4.81
C ARG A 173 -2.50 11.10 -3.80
N THR A 174 -2.56 10.74 -2.53
CA THR A 174 -2.65 11.71 -1.43
C THR A 174 -1.36 12.53 -1.32
N GLY A 175 -1.51 13.79 -0.91
CA GLY A 175 -0.39 14.72 -0.75
C GLY A 175 0.61 14.22 0.30
N LEU A 176 1.88 14.62 0.15
CA LEU A 176 2.93 14.24 1.09
C LEU A 176 2.61 14.69 2.52
N ALA A 177 2.09 15.91 2.70
CA ALA A 177 1.77 16.45 4.02
C ALA A 177 0.76 15.56 4.77
N LEU A 178 -0.29 15.10 4.08
CA LEU A 178 -1.27 14.19 4.68
C LEU A 178 -0.61 12.86 5.07
N ARG A 179 0.17 12.26 4.16
CA ARG A 179 0.84 10.98 4.40
C ARG A 179 1.84 11.05 5.57
N ALA A 180 2.65 12.11 5.61
CA ALA A 180 3.63 12.34 6.66
C ALA A 180 2.96 12.67 8.01
N GLY A 181 1.93 13.52 7.99
CA GLY A 181 1.14 13.85 9.18
C GLY A 181 0.42 12.64 9.75
N THR A 182 -0.19 11.80 8.90
CA THR A 182 -0.78 10.53 9.32
C THR A 182 0.27 9.60 9.92
N LEU A 183 1.43 9.44 9.28
CA LEU A 183 2.50 8.61 9.82
C LEU A 183 2.94 9.07 11.21
N LEU A 184 3.15 10.38 11.39
CA LEU A 184 3.52 10.95 12.68
C LEU A 184 2.44 10.76 13.74
N ALA A 185 1.17 10.96 13.38
CA ALA A 185 0.05 10.76 14.30
C ALA A 185 -0.11 9.29 14.71
N ALA A 186 0.03 8.37 13.76
CA ALA A 186 0.00 6.93 14.01
C ALA A 186 1.15 6.50 14.92
N ALA A 187 2.37 6.97 14.65
CA ALA A 187 3.56 6.74 15.46
C ALA A 187 3.37 7.23 16.90
N ALA A 188 2.89 8.47 17.08
CA ALA A 188 2.61 9.01 18.40
C ALA A 188 1.56 8.18 19.15
N ALA A 189 0.47 7.78 18.48
CA ALA A 189 -0.58 6.97 19.09
C ALA A 189 -0.10 5.55 19.44
N HIS A 190 0.78 4.96 18.64
CA HIS A 190 1.43 3.67 18.90
C HIS A 190 2.37 3.75 20.11
N ALA A 191 3.23 4.78 20.15
CA ALA A 191 4.15 5.05 21.26
C ALA A 191 3.41 5.32 22.58
N VAL A 192 2.30 6.06 22.54
CA VAL A 192 1.43 6.28 23.71
C VAL A 192 0.83 4.97 24.17
N LEU A 193 0.31 4.14 23.27
CA LEU A 193 -0.25 2.83 23.62
C LEU A 193 0.76 1.96 24.36
N ALA A 194 2.00 1.89 23.87
CA ALA A 194 3.09 1.16 24.54
C ALA A 194 3.37 1.67 25.95
N LYS A 195 3.38 2.99 26.17
CA LYS A 195 3.51 3.57 27.51
C LYS A 195 2.32 3.21 28.42
N THR A 196 1.10 3.20 27.89
CA THR A 196 -0.05 2.78 28.70
C THR A 196 0.01 1.29 29.07
N LEU A 197 0.60 0.45 28.21
CA LEU A 197 0.80 -0.98 28.47
C LEU A 197 1.87 -1.26 29.52
N TRP A 198 2.86 -0.38 29.62
CA TRP A 198 3.81 -0.41 30.74
C TRP A 198 3.09 -0.19 32.08
N ALA A 199 2.18 0.80 32.14
CA ALA A 199 1.46 1.14 33.36
C ALA A 199 0.38 0.11 33.73
N ALA A 200 -0.37 -0.39 32.74
CA ALA A 200 -1.46 -1.33 32.95
C ALA A 200 -1.63 -2.28 31.75
N GLY A 201 -1.67 -3.58 32.07
CA GLY A 201 -1.96 -4.63 31.10
C GLY A 201 -3.37 -4.51 30.50
N PRO A 202 -3.66 -5.25 29.42
CA PRO A 202 -5.00 -5.26 28.82
C PRO A 202 -6.10 -5.64 29.83
N PRO A 203 -7.28 -5.00 29.78
CA PRO A 203 -8.37 -5.33 30.70
C PRO A 203 -8.76 -6.81 30.64
N GLY A 204 -9.04 -7.41 31.80
CA GLY A 204 -9.40 -8.83 31.86
C GLY A 204 -8.25 -9.81 31.64
N THR A 205 -7.00 -9.31 31.59
CA THR A 205 -5.80 -10.15 31.52
C THR A 205 -5.04 -10.14 32.84
N GLY A 206 -4.49 -11.31 33.23
CA GLY A 206 -3.71 -11.50 34.46
C GLY A 206 -2.20 -11.50 34.21
N TYR A 207 -1.70 -10.75 33.23
CA TYR A 207 -0.27 -10.73 32.90
C TYR A 207 0.56 -10.15 34.06
N ALA A 208 1.68 -10.80 34.36
CA ALA A 208 2.56 -10.35 35.43
C ALA A 208 3.19 -8.98 35.11
N PRO A 209 3.37 -8.07 36.09
CA PRO A 209 4.01 -6.77 35.86
C PRO A 209 5.39 -6.86 35.21
N ALA A 210 6.18 -7.88 35.58
CA ALA A 210 7.50 -8.12 34.99
C ALA A 210 7.44 -8.46 33.48
N ASP A 211 6.35 -9.09 33.01
CA ASP A 211 6.11 -9.36 31.59
C ASP A 211 5.75 -8.05 30.86
N LEU A 212 4.85 -7.24 31.44
CA LEU A 212 4.50 -5.92 30.89
C LEU A 212 5.72 -5.00 30.73
N HIS A 213 6.61 -4.96 31.72
CA HIS A 213 7.83 -4.16 31.67
C HIS A 213 8.87 -4.65 30.65
N ARG A 214 8.74 -5.88 30.11
CA ARG A 214 9.57 -6.36 28.98
C ARG A 214 8.87 -6.14 27.64
N ALA A 215 7.57 -6.36 27.61
CA ALA A 215 6.72 -6.25 26.44
C ALA A 215 6.55 -4.79 25.96
N ALA A 216 6.30 -3.86 26.87
CA ALA A 216 6.02 -2.48 26.53
C ALA A 216 7.20 -1.75 25.86
N PRO A 217 8.46 -1.85 26.33
CA PRO A 217 9.61 -1.27 25.62
C PRO A 217 9.88 -1.95 24.29
N LEU A 218 9.66 -3.28 24.21
CA LEU A 218 9.78 -4.01 22.96
C LEU A 218 8.83 -3.43 21.91
N MET A 219 7.56 -3.23 22.28
CA MET A 219 6.58 -2.60 21.40
C MET A 219 6.95 -1.16 21.07
N TYR A 220 7.37 -0.37 22.06
CA TYR A 220 7.75 1.04 21.88
C TYR A 220 8.93 1.19 20.89
N TYR A 221 10.10 0.64 21.23
CA TYR A 221 11.30 0.81 20.43
C TYR A 221 11.26 0.01 19.12
N GLY A 222 10.62 -1.17 19.12
CA GLY A 222 10.42 -1.96 17.92
C GLY A 222 9.50 -1.26 16.91
N GLY A 223 8.43 -0.63 17.40
CA GLY A 223 7.54 0.20 16.57
C GLY A 223 8.25 1.42 16.02
N ASP A 224 8.91 2.19 16.89
CA ASP A 224 9.67 3.39 16.50
C ASP A 224 10.67 3.07 15.38
N ALA A 225 11.39 1.95 15.47
CA ALA A 225 12.34 1.53 14.44
C ALA A 225 11.67 1.32 13.07
N VAL A 226 10.50 0.67 13.03
CA VAL A 226 9.77 0.43 11.77
C VAL A 226 9.15 1.72 11.24
N GLU A 227 8.60 2.57 12.11
CA GLU A 227 8.00 3.85 11.75
C GLU A 227 9.04 4.83 11.22
N ILE A 228 10.23 4.86 11.82
CA ILE A 228 11.38 5.62 11.32
C ILE A 228 11.79 5.08 9.95
N ALA A 229 11.88 3.76 9.76
CA ALA A 229 12.19 3.18 8.45
C ALA A 229 11.15 3.57 7.38
N LEU A 230 9.86 3.60 7.75
CA LEU A 230 8.77 4.05 6.89
C LEU A 230 8.87 5.55 6.57
N ALA A 231 9.23 6.38 7.55
CA ALA A 231 9.46 7.82 7.39
C ALA A 231 10.66 8.09 6.46
N VAL A 232 11.76 7.36 6.64
CA VAL A 232 12.95 7.42 5.77
C VAL A 232 12.58 7.01 4.35
N ALA A 233 11.80 5.95 4.17
CA ALA A 233 11.34 5.52 2.85
C ALA A 233 10.48 6.61 2.18
N LEU A 234 9.56 7.23 2.92
CA LEU A 234 8.73 8.34 2.45
C LEU A 234 9.58 9.57 2.05
N ALA A 235 10.53 9.96 2.90
CA ALA A 235 11.44 11.07 2.66
C ALA A 235 12.33 10.82 1.44
N CYS A 236 12.91 9.62 1.33
CA CYS A 236 13.70 9.21 0.16
C CYS A 236 12.90 9.28 -1.14
N GLN A 237 11.63 8.85 -1.12
CA GLN A 237 10.76 8.93 -2.29
C GLN A 237 10.49 10.37 -2.72
N TRP A 238 10.19 11.24 -1.75
CA TRP A 238 9.98 12.66 -2.00
C TRP A 238 11.25 13.33 -2.54
N TYR A 239 12.39 13.12 -1.88
CA TYR A 239 13.68 13.69 -2.30
C TYR A 239 14.01 13.32 -3.76
N ARG A 240 13.86 12.03 -4.12
CA ARG A 240 14.06 11.56 -5.49
C ARG A 240 13.05 12.14 -6.48
N ALA A 241 11.81 12.41 -6.06
CA ALA A 241 10.81 13.04 -6.90
C ALA A 241 11.12 14.52 -7.16
N GLN A 242 11.54 15.26 -6.12
CA GLN A 242 11.95 16.66 -6.24
C GLN A 242 13.21 16.82 -7.10
N GLY A 243 14.22 15.99 -6.91
CA GLY A 243 15.42 16.00 -7.76
C GLY A 243 15.11 15.79 -9.25
N ARG A 244 14.19 14.86 -9.56
CA ARG A 244 13.70 14.67 -10.95
C ARG A 244 12.92 15.87 -11.47
N ALA A 245 12.12 16.53 -10.63
CA ALA A 245 11.38 17.72 -11.02
C ALA A 245 12.32 18.90 -11.31
N LEU A 246 13.34 19.10 -10.47
CA LEU A 246 14.35 20.12 -10.66
C LEU A 246 15.16 19.89 -11.94
N ALA A 247 15.67 18.66 -12.16
CA ALA A 247 16.40 18.31 -13.38
C ALA A 247 15.58 18.52 -14.67
N ARG A 248 14.24 18.37 -14.61
CA ARG A 248 13.35 18.67 -15.74
C ARG A 248 13.21 20.17 -15.98
N ARG A 249 13.17 20.99 -14.92
CA ARG A 249 13.10 22.46 -15.01
C ARG A 249 14.41 23.07 -15.51
N SER A 250 15.54 22.49 -15.12
CA SER A 250 16.88 22.93 -15.55
C SER A 250 17.23 22.50 -16.98
N ARG A 251 16.42 21.67 -17.64
CA ARG A 251 16.68 21.26 -19.02
C ARG A 251 16.33 22.43 -19.95
N PRO A 252 17.28 22.96 -20.74
CA PRO A 252 17.01 24.07 -21.64
C PRO A 252 15.80 23.75 -22.52
N ALA A 253 14.93 24.73 -22.72
CA ALA A 253 13.87 24.61 -23.72
C ALA A 253 14.53 24.18 -25.03
N ARG A 254 14.05 23.09 -25.64
CA ARG A 254 14.55 22.66 -26.95
C ARG A 254 14.50 23.89 -27.85
N PRO A 255 15.62 24.33 -28.46
CA PRO A 255 15.59 25.46 -29.36
C PRO A 255 14.51 25.19 -30.40
N HIS A 256 13.54 26.10 -30.49
CA HIS A 256 12.52 26.08 -31.52
C HIS A 256 13.27 26.15 -32.85
N ASN A 257 13.34 25.03 -33.57
CA ASN A 257 14.02 24.99 -34.86
C ASN A 257 13.16 25.78 -35.85
N PRO A 258 13.55 26.99 -36.27
CA PRO A 258 12.76 27.80 -37.20
C PRO A 258 12.78 27.20 -38.62
N GLY A 259 13.67 26.26 -38.89
CA GLY A 259 13.87 25.62 -40.21
C GLY A 259 12.87 24.54 -40.59
N ARG A 260 11.80 24.34 -39.81
CA ARG A 260 10.63 23.53 -40.21
C ARG A 260 9.32 24.33 -40.19
N GLY A 261 9.41 25.63 -40.45
CA GLY A 261 8.30 26.35 -41.08
C GLY A 261 8.04 25.69 -42.42
N GLY A 262 6.89 25.03 -42.57
CA GLY A 262 6.48 24.47 -43.84
C GLY A 262 6.58 25.54 -44.93
N VAL A 263 7.21 25.20 -46.04
CA VAL A 263 7.09 25.96 -47.29
C VAL A 263 5.58 26.17 -47.51
N PRO A 264 5.08 27.41 -47.64
CA PRO A 264 3.70 27.64 -48.03
C PRO A 264 3.47 26.91 -49.35
N GLY A 265 2.58 25.92 -49.36
CA GLY A 265 2.16 25.28 -50.60
C GLY A 265 1.58 26.33 -51.55
N PRO A 266 1.68 26.14 -52.87
CA PRO A 266 1.18 27.10 -53.84
C PRO A 266 -0.30 27.43 -53.59
N VAL A 267 -0.60 28.73 -53.58
CA VAL A 267 -1.95 29.28 -53.40
C VAL A 267 -2.87 28.71 -54.49
N PRO A 268 -4.02 28.09 -54.15
CA PRO A 268 -4.96 27.61 -55.16
C PRO A 268 -5.54 28.81 -55.94
N PRO A 269 -5.76 28.68 -57.26
CA PRO A 269 -6.35 29.77 -58.05
C PRO A 269 -7.76 30.09 -57.55
N GLU A 270 -7.98 31.39 -57.43
CA GLU A 270 -9.22 32.06 -57.02
C GLU A 270 -10.42 31.50 -57.81
N ARG A 271 -11.30 30.77 -57.11
CA ARG A 271 -12.58 30.34 -57.69
C ARG A 271 -13.44 31.58 -57.88
N ALA A 272 -13.62 31.97 -59.14
CA ALA A 272 -14.61 32.93 -59.57
C ALA A 272 -15.96 32.68 -58.87
N SER A 273 -16.46 33.74 -58.26
CA SER A 273 -17.74 33.88 -57.57
C SER A 273 -18.89 33.25 -58.35
N ARG A 274 -19.53 32.24 -57.75
CA ARG A 274 -20.79 31.65 -58.24
C ARG A 274 -21.96 32.51 -57.73
N PRO A 275 -22.93 32.94 -58.56
CA PRO A 275 -24.01 33.82 -58.12
C PRO A 275 -24.95 33.13 -57.11
N LEU A 276 -25.41 33.92 -56.13
CA LEU A 276 -26.39 33.58 -55.11
C LEU A 276 -27.73 33.13 -55.75
N ARG A 277 -28.23 31.96 -55.35
CA ARG A 277 -29.59 31.49 -55.68
C ARG A 277 -30.60 32.13 -54.71
N PRO A 278 -31.77 32.60 -55.17
CA PRO A 278 -32.77 33.22 -54.31
C PRO A 278 -33.37 32.21 -53.31
N SER A 279 -33.60 32.70 -52.10
CA SER A 279 -34.29 32.05 -50.98
C SER A 279 -35.76 31.76 -51.33
N ASP A 280 -36.13 30.49 -51.33
CA ASP A 280 -37.52 30.08 -51.50
C ASP A 280 -38.20 30.00 -50.13
N HIS A 281 -39.11 30.93 -49.90
CA HIS A 281 -39.88 31.12 -48.68
C HIS A 281 -41.13 30.22 -48.76
N ARG A 282 -41.18 29.10 -48.02
CA ARG A 282 -42.44 28.35 -47.83
C ARG A 282 -42.91 28.41 -46.37
N PRO A 283 -44.17 28.81 -46.11
CA PRO A 283 -44.71 28.93 -44.77
C PRO A 283 -45.15 27.58 -44.18
N ARG A 284 -45.14 27.55 -42.84
CA ARG A 284 -45.59 26.45 -41.97
C ARG A 284 -47.08 26.18 -42.15
N HIS A 285 -47.47 24.91 -42.20
CA HIS A 285 -48.80 24.46 -41.78
C HIS A 285 -48.67 23.45 -40.64
N GLN A 286 -49.37 23.77 -39.54
CA GLN A 286 -49.73 22.90 -38.43
C GLN A 286 -50.85 21.95 -38.87
N GLU A 287 -50.83 20.70 -38.40
CA GLU A 287 -51.99 19.85 -38.02
C GLU A 287 -51.40 18.52 -37.49
N ALA A 288 -51.44 18.23 -36.19
CA ALA A 288 -52.57 17.77 -35.37
C ALA A 288 -52.85 16.25 -35.45
N SER A 289 -52.55 15.57 -34.33
CA SER A 289 -53.30 14.44 -33.74
C SER A 289 -53.73 13.24 -34.61
N ARG A 290 -53.15 12.07 -34.33
CA ARG A 290 -53.80 10.91 -33.67
C ARG A 290 -52.78 9.81 -33.40
#